data_AF-A0A7G8BCA9-F1
#
_entry.id   AF-A0A7G8BCA9-F1
#
_cell.length_a   1.000
_cell.length_b   1.000
_cell.length_c   1.000
_cell.angle_alpha   90.00
_cell.angle_beta   90.00
_cell.angle_gamma   90.00
#
_symmetry.space_group_name_H-M   'P 1'
#
loop_
_entity.id
_entity.type
_entity.pdbx_description
1 polymer ?
#
loop_
_entity_poly.entity_id
_entity_poly.type
_entity_poly.pdbx_seq_one_letter_code
_entity_poly.pdbx_strand_id
1 'polypeptide(L)'
;MLTTSHFVDQSVAPYATVTDFCKIFTDEMSSLYLLSLLLTGDNDKAELCFLRALEECVDEGGVLRECTRSWARRVIIRHAIQLVMPIPGPTNSFSFIGVEGIAKPGEDSHFGAIRALGVFERFVYVMTILEGWPEQECALRLRCARHDVMMARVLALNCVASADAGFAVS
;
A
#
# COMPACT_ATOMS: atom_id res chain seq x y z
N MET A 1 7.63 -12.71 -60.46
CA MET A 1 7.91 -11.52 -59.62
C MET A 1 6.67 -11.24 -58.80
N LEU A 2 6.67 -11.61 -57.52
CA LEU A 2 5.61 -11.33 -56.57
C LEU A 2 6.27 -10.63 -55.38
N THR A 3 6.02 -9.32 -55.27
CA THR A 3 6.48 -8.48 -54.17
C THR A 3 5.55 -8.71 -52.99
N THR A 4 6.03 -9.42 -51.96
CA THR A 4 5.30 -9.57 -50.70
C THR A 4 5.57 -8.33 -49.86
N SER A 5 4.58 -7.45 -49.78
CA SER A 5 4.58 -6.27 -48.94
C SER A 5 4.67 -6.68 -47.47
N HIS A 6 5.73 -6.22 -46.80
CA HIS A 6 5.98 -6.42 -45.38
C HIS A 6 5.00 -5.54 -44.58
N PHE A 7 3.97 -6.14 -44.00
CA PHE A 7 3.10 -5.45 -43.04
C PHE A 7 3.82 -5.46 -41.69
N VAL A 8 4.58 -4.42 -41.40
CA VAL A 8 5.08 -4.15 -40.05
C VAL A 8 3.94 -3.46 -39.30
N ASP A 9 3.10 -4.24 -38.61
CA ASP A 9 2.24 -3.68 -37.58
C ASP A 9 3.08 -3.51 -36.30
N GLN A 10 3.79 -2.38 -36.24
CA GLN A 10 4.51 -1.97 -35.04
C GLN A 10 3.52 -1.26 -34.12
N SER A 11 2.74 -2.04 -33.37
CA SER A 11 2.02 -1.52 -32.20
C SER A 11 3.04 -1.17 -31.12
N VAL A 12 3.64 0.01 -31.25
CA VAL A 12 4.43 0.62 -30.18
C VAL A 12 3.42 1.13 -29.16
N ALA A 13 3.23 0.36 -28.09
CA ALA A 13 2.41 0.80 -26.98
C ALA A 13 2.88 2.18 -26.49
N PRO A 14 2.01 3.20 -26.41
CA PRO A 14 2.43 4.55 -26.09
C PRO A 14 2.98 4.59 -24.65
N TYR A 15 4.26 4.95 -24.53
CA TYR A 15 4.88 5.28 -23.24
C TYR A 15 4.11 6.44 -22.59
N ALA A 16 3.90 6.38 -21.27
CA ALA A 16 3.30 7.47 -20.52
C ALA A 16 4.24 8.66 -20.51
N THR A 17 3.67 9.84 -20.73
CA THR A 17 4.38 11.11 -20.57
C THR A 17 4.34 11.56 -19.11
N VAL A 18 5.22 12.48 -18.71
CA VAL A 18 5.15 13.13 -17.38
C VAL A 18 3.75 13.69 -17.11
N THR A 19 3.08 14.22 -18.14
CA THR A 19 1.70 14.72 -18.06
C THR A 19 0.69 13.63 -17.71
N ASP A 20 0.86 12.40 -18.20
CA ASP A 20 0.01 11.26 -17.85
C ASP A 20 0.18 10.85 -16.38
N PHE A 21 1.41 10.92 -15.85
CA PHE A 21 1.66 10.66 -14.43
C PHE A 21 1.08 11.75 -13.52
N CYS A 22 1.31 13.02 -13.84
CA CYS A 22 0.75 14.15 -13.09
C CYS A 22 -0.78 14.10 -13.07
N LYS A 23 -1.40 13.67 -14.16
CA LYS A 23 -2.85 13.51 -14.23
C LYS A 23 -3.34 12.43 -13.27
N ILE A 24 -2.64 11.31 -13.11
CA ILE A 24 -3.05 10.25 -12.18
C ILE A 24 -2.90 10.68 -10.73
N PHE A 25 -1.80 11.35 -10.39
CA PHE A 25 -1.65 11.90 -9.04
C PHE A 25 -2.71 12.96 -8.74
N THR A 26 -3.22 13.65 -9.75
CA THR A 26 -4.34 14.59 -9.61
C THR A 26 -5.68 13.85 -9.48
N ASP A 27 -5.96 12.89 -10.38
CA ASP A 27 -7.23 12.16 -10.46
C ASP A 27 -7.41 11.17 -9.29
N GLU A 28 -6.31 10.64 -8.74
CA GLU A 28 -6.31 9.65 -7.66
C GLU A 28 -5.69 10.15 -6.35
N MET A 29 -5.42 11.46 -6.24
CA MET A 29 -4.73 12.09 -5.12
C MET A 29 -5.22 11.56 -3.77
N SER A 30 -6.54 11.58 -3.56
CA SER A 30 -7.17 11.15 -2.30
C SER A 30 -6.88 9.70 -1.97
N SER A 31 -6.90 8.82 -2.97
CA SER A 31 -6.70 7.38 -2.76
C SER A 31 -5.23 7.01 -2.54
N LEU A 32 -4.32 7.70 -3.22
CA LEU A 32 -2.87 7.51 -3.11
C LEU A 32 -2.35 8.12 -1.80
N TYR A 33 -2.88 9.28 -1.40
CA TYR A 33 -2.59 9.87 -0.09
C TYR A 33 -3.15 9.02 1.04
N LEU A 34 -4.38 8.50 0.91
CA LEU A 34 -4.95 7.55 1.89
C LEU A 34 -4.10 6.29 2.02
N LEU A 35 -3.62 5.72 0.91
CA LEU A 35 -2.69 4.58 0.95
C LEU A 35 -1.41 4.93 1.75
N SER A 36 -0.84 6.11 1.49
CA SER A 36 0.34 6.60 2.21
C SER A 36 0.06 6.73 3.71
N LEU A 37 -1.11 7.24 4.08
CA LEU A 37 -1.55 7.40 5.46
C LEU A 37 -1.84 6.07 6.16
N LEU A 38 -2.45 5.10 5.46
CA LEU A 38 -2.69 3.77 5.98
C LEU A 38 -1.40 3.00 6.24
N LEU A 39 -0.39 3.14 5.38
CA LEU A 39 0.90 2.49 5.58
C LEU A 39 1.68 3.12 6.73
N THR A 40 1.75 4.45 6.78
CA THR A 40 2.59 5.18 7.74
C THR A 40 1.93 5.37 9.10
N GLY A 41 0.59 5.47 9.15
CA GLY A 41 -0.23 5.79 10.32
C GLY A 41 0.03 7.17 10.94
N ASP A 42 0.79 8.01 10.25
CA ASP A 42 1.33 9.29 10.71
C ASP A 42 1.24 10.30 9.55
N ASN A 43 0.68 11.48 9.80
CA ASN A 43 0.39 12.44 8.73
C ASN A 43 1.65 12.99 8.08
N ASP A 44 2.69 13.31 8.86
CA ASP A 44 3.93 13.91 8.37
C ASP A 44 4.69 12.88 7.50
N LYS A 45 4.72 11.62 7.95
CA LYS A 45 5.30 10.53 7.16
C LYS A 45 4.47 10.21 5.92
N ALA A 46 3.14 10.29 5.99
CA ALA A 46 2.27 10.09 4.84
C ALA A 46 2.52 11.13 3.75
N GLU A 47 2.60 12.41 4.14
CA GLU A 47 2.91 13.52 3.24
C GLU A 47 4.28 13.34 2.60
N LEU A 48 5.32 13.08 3.40
CA LEU A 48 6.67 12.85 2.87
C LEU A 48 6.71 11.64 1.92
N CYS A 49 6.02 10.56 2.26
CA CYS A 49 5.93 9.37 1.41
C CYS A 49 5.25 9.67 0.07
N PHE A 50 4.16 10.43 0.11
CA PHE A 50 3.41 10.82 -1.08
C PHE A 50 4.22 11.76 -1.98
N LEU A 51 4.89 12.77 -1.41
CA LEU A 51 5.72 13.72 -2.15
C LEU A 51 6.90 13.01 -2.83
N ARG A 52 7.60 12.11 -2.15
CA ARG A 52 8.67 11.31 -2.75
C ARG A 52 8.19 10.44 -3.90
N ALA A 53 7.00 9.85 -3.76
CA ALA A 53 6.40 9.07 -4.83
C ALA A 53 6.07 9.95 -6.04
N LEU A 54 5.58 11.16 -5.82
CA LEU A 54 5.29 12.14 -6.86
C LEU A 54 6.58 12.62 -7.57
N GLU A 55 7.64 12.92 -6.82
CA GLU A 55 8.95 13.31 -7.37
C GLU A 55 9.53 12.22 -8.29
N GLU A 56 9.48 10.95 -7.87
CA GLU A 56 9.96 9.83 -8.70
C GLU A 56 9.18 9.69 -10.02
N CYS A 57 7.92 10.12 -10.08
CA CYS A 57 7.15 10.15 -11.33
C CYS A 57 7.67 11.15 -12.35
N VAL A 58 8.18 12.28 -11.84
CA VAL A 58 8.69 13.37 -12.69
C VAL A 58 10.05 12.98 -13.26
N ASP A 59 10.86 12.25 -12.48
CA ASP A 59 12.21 11.86 -12.83
C ASP A 59 12.29 10.59 -13.71
N GLU A 60 11.41 9.60 -13.52
CA GLU A 60 11.44 8.30 -14.22
C GLU A 60 10.45 8.18 -15.40
N GLY A 61 10.32 9.22 -16.24
CA GLY A 61 9.32 9.33 -17.32
C GLY A 61 9.35 8.27 -18.45
N GLY A 62 9.01 7.01 -18.15
CA GLY A 62 9.10 5.89 -19.10
C GLY A 62 8.30 4.62 -18.79
N VAL A 63 7.16 4.70 -18.10
CA VAL A 63 6.27 3.53 -17.88
C VAL A 63 5.09 3.58 -18.85
N LEU A 64 4.61 2.44 -19.37
CA LEU A 64 3.42 2.37 -20.23
C LEU A 64 2.21 3.08 -19.59
N ARG A 65 1.41 3.82 -20.37
CA ARG A 65 0.25 4.62 -19.90
C ARG A 65 -0.78 3.81 -19.10
N GLU A 66 -0.95 2.53 -19.42
CA GLU A 66 -1.87 1.60 -18.75
C GLU A 66 -1.29 0.99 -17.45
N CYS A 67 0.01 1.11 -17.21
CA CYS A 67 0.70 0.56 -16.04
C CYS A 67 0.91 1.59 -14.91
N THR A 68 0.56 2.85 -15.16
CA THR A 68 0.83 4.03 -14.31
C THR A 68 0.15 3.97 -12.94
N ARG A 69 -1.12 3.54 -12.84
CA ARG A 69 -1.84 3.43 -11.56
C ARG A 69 -1.22 2.39 -10.62
N SER A 70 -1.00 1.17 -11.13
CA SER A 70 -0.38 0.09 -10.37
C SER A 70 1.09 0.39 -10.06
N TRP A 71 1.75 1.18 -10.90
CA TRP A 71 3.09 1.68 -10.64
C TRP A 71 3.10 2.72 -9.52
N ALA A 72 2.20 3.71 -9.53
CA ALA A 72 2.12 4.73 -8.47
C ALA A 72 1.90 4.12 -7.07
N ARG A 73 0.98 3.15 -6.96
CA ARG A 73 0.77 2.41 -5.69
C ARG A 73 2.01 1.64 -5.26
N ARG A 74 2.69 0.97 -6.19
CA ARG A 74 3.96 0.25 -5.94
C ARG A 74 5.06 1.19 -5.45
N VAL A 75 5.16 2.38 -6.03
CA VAL A 75 6.13 3.41 -5.65
C VAL A 75 5.85 3.89 -4.23
N ILE A 76 4.59 4.20 -3.90
CA ILE A 76 4.17 4.59 -2.54
C ILE A 76 4.53 3.51 -1.52
N ILE A 77 4.16 2.25 -1.78
CA ILE A 77 4.48 1.13 -0.88
C ILE A 77 5.99 1.02 -0.66
N ARG A 78 6.79 1.19 -1.72
CA ARG A 78 8.25 1.14 -1.63
C ARG A 78 8.80 2.26 -0.74
N HIS A 79 8.37 3.51 -0.95
CA HIS A 79 8.80 4.65 -0.14
C HIS A 79 8.35 4.52 1.31
N ALA A 80 7.13 4.03 1.56
CA ALA A 80 6.64 3.77 2.89
C ALA A 80 7.49 2.71 3.63
N ILE A 81 7.87 1.62 2.95
CA ILE A 81 8.76 0.59 3.52
C ILE A 81 10.11 1.21 3.91
N GLN A 82 10.69 2.05 3.06
CA GLN A 82 11.97 2.70 3.34
C GLN A 82 11.87 3.72 4.48
N LEU A 83 10.76 4.45 4.59
CA LEU A 83 10.58 5.49 5.60
C LEU A 83 10.25 4.91 6.99
N VAL A 84 9.47 3.83 7.03
CA VAL A 84 8.93 3.27 8.27
C VAL A 84 9.72 2.06 8.76
N MET A 85 10.36 1.31 7.85
CA MET A 85 11.09 0.08 8.13
C MET A 85 10.26 -0.92 8.97
N PRO A 86 9.17 -1.48 8.41
CA PRO A 86 8.32 -2.46 9.08
C PRO A 86 9.08 -3.77 9.32
N ILE A 87 9.58 -3.98 10.53
CA ILE A 87 10.30 -5.19 10.93
C ILE A 87 9.33 -6.10 11.69
N PRO A 88 9.29 -7.42 11.39
CA PRO A 88 8.53 -8.37 12.19
C PRO A 88 8.93 -8.28 13.66
N GLY A 89 7.96 -8.12 14.57
CA GLY A 89 8.20 -8.22 16.00
C GLY A 89 8.65 -9.64 16.39
N PRO A 90 9.31 -9.83 17.54
CA PRO A 90 9.56 -11.17 18.06
C PRO A 90 8.20 -11.87 18.19
N THR A 91 8.09 -13.08 17.65
CA THR A 91 6.87 -13.91 17.61
C THR A 91 6.24 -14.19 18.97
N ASN A 92 6.87 -13.77 20.08
CA ASN A 92 6.40 -13.90 21.45
C ASN A 92 5.93 -12.58 22.10
N SER A 93 6.10 -11.45 21.43
CA SER A 93 5.61 -10.16 21.92
C SER A 93 4.32 -9.83 21.19
N PHE A 94 3.31 -10.67 21.39
CA PHE A 94 1.92 -10.26 21.22
C PHE A 94 1.62 -9.26 22.34
N SER A 95 2.19 -8.06 22.27
CA SER A 95 1.59 -6.91 22.90
C SER A 95 0.30 -6.66 22.13
N PHE A 96 -0.72 -7.46 22.46
CA PHE A 96 -2.05 -6.93 22.65
C PHE A 96 -1.81 -5.74 23.59
N ILE A 97 -1.58 -4.56 23.02
CA ILE A 97 -2.11 -3.37 23.65
C ILE A 97 -3.60 -3.70 23.66
N GLY A 98 -4.04 -4.23 24.80
CA GLY A 98 -5.44 -4.44 25.07
C GLY A 98 -6.13 -3.17 24.65
N VAL A 99 -7.21 -3.32 23.92
CA VAL A 99 -8.17 -2.25 23.69
C VAL A 99 -8.84 -1.97 25.05
N GLU A 100 -8.05 -1.52 26.01
CA GLU A 100 -8.41 -0.85 27.25
C GLU A 100 -7.87 0.59 27.18
N GLY A 101 -7.91 1.18 25.99
CA GLY A 101 -7.99 2.61 25.84
C GLY A 101 -9.43 2.89 25.46
N ILE A 102 -10.21 3.44 26.40
CA ILE A 102 -11.58 3.92 26.18
C ILE A 102 -11.62 4.60 24.82
N ALA A 103 -12.24 3.92 23.85
CA ALA A 103 -12.56 4.52 22.57
C ALA A 103 -13.38 5.77 22.90
N LYS A 104 -12.85 6.94 22.52
CA LYS A 104 -13.68 8.13 22.54
C LYS A 104 -14.79 7.88 21.51
N PRO A 105 -16.08 8.03 21.88
CA PRO A 105 -17.17 7.79 20.97
C PRO A 105 -17.04 8.79 19.81
N GLY A 106 -16.59 8.30 18.66
CA GLY A 106 -16.24 9.12 17.48
C GLY A 106 -15.04 8.63 16.65
N GLU A 107 -14.18 7.76 17.19
CA GLU A 107 -13.00 7.21 16.47
C GLU A 107 -13.07 5.71 16.16
N ASP A 108 -14.23 5.09 16.39
CA ASP A 108 -14.50 3.73 16.00
C ASP A 108 -14.76 3.72 14.48
N SER A 109 -13.69 3.66 13.69
CA SER A 109 -13.75 3.51 12.24
C SER A 109 -12.76 2.44 11.80
N HIS A 110 -13.04 1.73 10.70
CA HIS A 110 -12.10 0.77 10.10
C HIS A 110 -10.69 1.38 9.95
N PHE A 111 -10.63 2.68 9.65
CA PHE A 111 -9.39 3.45 9.57
C PHE A 111 -8.65 3.55 10.92
N GLY A 112 -9.37 3.81 12.01
CA GLY A 112 -8.83 3.80 13.38
C GLY A 112 -8.28 2.43 13.77
N ALA A 113 -9.00 1.36 13.42
CA ALA A 113 -8.55 -0.02 13.68
C ALA A 113 -7.24 -0.35 12.95
N ILE A 114 -7.11 0.03 11.67
CA ILE A 114 -5.87 -0.17 10.91
C ILE A 114 -4.71 0.64 11.50
N ARG A 115 -4.97 1.87 11.96
CA ARG A 115 -3.93 2.70 12.62
C ARG A 115 -3.48 2.13 13.96
N ALA A 116 -4.37 1.44 14.69
CA ALA A 116 -4.04 0.80 15.96
C ALA A 116 -3.18 -0.47 15.80
N LEU A 117 -3.10 -1.04 14.60
CA LEU A 117 -2.21 -2.17 14.33
C LEU A 117 -0.74 -1.79 14.57
N GLY A 118 0.04 -2.78 15.00
CA GLY A 118 1.49 -2.72 14.98
C GLY A 118 2.01 -2.41 13.57
N VAL A 119 3.19 -1.81 13.48
CA VAL A 119 3.74 -1.31 12.22
C VAL A 119 3.85 -2.42 11.18
N PHE A 120 4.33 -3.60 11.55
CA PHE A 120 4.46 -4.72 10.62
C PHE A 120 3.10 -5.27 10.17
N GLU A 121 2.19 -5.49 11.12
CA GLU A 121 0.82 -5.97 10.88
C GLU A 121 0.06 -5.01 9.97
N ARG A 122 0.25 -3.70 10.15
CA ARG A 122 -0.35 -2.67 9.31
C ARG A 122 0.13 -2.76 7.86
N PHE A 123 1.44 -2.87 7.64
CA PHE A 123 1.99 -3.04 6.30
C PHE A 123 1.48 -4.32 5.65
N VAL A 124 1.47 -5.43 6.40
CA VAL A 124 0.97 -6.72 5.90
C VAL A 124 -0.52 -6.64 5.55
N TYR A 125 -1.35 -6.03 6.39
CA TYR A 125 -2.77 -5.82 6.12
C TYR A 125 -2.99 -5.00 4.85
N VAL A 126 -2.34 -3.84 4.75
CA VAL A 126 -2.50 -2.96 3.59
C VAL A 126 -2.03 -3.66 2.31
N MET A 127 -0.85 -4.28 2.32
CA MET A 127 -0.31 -4.94 1.12
C MET A 127 -1.13 -6.17 0.70
N THR A 128 -1.50 -7.04 1.64
CA THR A 128 -2.17 -8.31 1.30
C THR A 128 -3.69 -8.20 1.14
N ILE A 129 -4.35 -7.35 1.92
CA ILE A 129 -5.81 -7.24 1.95
C ILE A 129 -6.29 -6.11 1.05
N LEU A 130 -5.78 -4.89 1.25
CA LEU A 130 -6.26 -3.72 0.51
C LEU A 130 -5.70 -3.65 -0.90
N GLU A 131 -4.42 -4.00 -1.07
CA GLU A 131 -3.73 -3.93 -2.36
C GLU A 131 -3.70 -5.30 -3.08
N GLY A 132 -4.07 -6.39 -2.39
CA GLY A 132 -4.23 -7.72 -2.98
C GLY A 132 -2.93 -8.44 -3.35
N TRP A 133 -1.80 -8.06 -2.74
CA TRP A 133 -0.51 -8.64 -3.08
C TRP A 133 -0.36 -10.05 -2.52
N PRO A 134 0.28 -10.97 -3.26
CA PRO A 134 0.55 -12.30 -2.74
C PRO A 134 1.54 -12.24 -1.56
N GLU A 135 1.31 -13.08 -0.55
CA GLU A 135 2.15 -13.15 0.67
C GLU A 135 3.64 -13.31 0.36
N GLN A 136 3.96 -14.09 -0.69
CA GLN A 136 5.33 -14.31 -1.13
C GLN A 136 5.99 -13.02 -1.62
N GLU A 137 5.27 -12.17 -2.36
CA GLU A 137 5.81 -10.88 -2.83
C GLU A 137 5.95 -9.89 -1.67
N CYS A 138 4.99 -9.89 -0.74
CA CYS A 138 5.09 -9.11 0.50
C CYS A 138 6.34 -9.49 1.30
N ALA A 139 6.59 -10.79 1.47
CA ALA A 139 7.76 -11.29 2.19
C ALA A 139 9.08 -10.83 1.56
N LEU A 140 9.17 -10.84 0.22
CA LEU A 140 10.34 -10.34 -0.50
C LEU A 140 10.58 -8.85 -0.26
N ARG A 141 9.52 -8.03 -0.29
CA ARG A 141 9.63 -6.57 -0.09
C ARG A 141 9.91 -6.17 1.34
N LEU A 142 9.29 -6.86 2.29
CA LEU A 142 9.48 -6.64 3.72
C LEU A 142 10.72 -7.36 4.27
N ARG A 143 11.44 -8.13 3.42
CA ARG A 143 12.66 -8.87 3.76
C ARG A 143 12.47 -9.77 4.99
N CYS A 144 11.34 -10.47 5.05
CA CYS A 144 10.98 -11.39 6.14
C CYS A 144 10.59 -12.78 5.60
N ALA A 145 10.33 -13.73 6.49
CA ALA A 145 9.85 -15.04 6.07
C ALA A 145 8.37 -14.94 5.65
N ARG A 146 7.95 -15.77 4.69
CA ARG A 146 6.53 -15.87 4.30
C ARG A 146 5.63 -16.20 5.49
N HIS A 147 6.13 -17.00 6.43
CA HIS A 147 5.43 -17.33 7.66
C HIS A 147 5.12 -16.08 8.51
N ASP A 148 6.03 -15.12 8.59
CA ASP A 148 5.83 -13.88 9.36
C ASP A 148 4.68 -13.06 8.74
N VAL A 149 4.64 -12.96 7.41
CA VAL A 149 3.54 -12.30 6.68
C VAL A 149 2.22 -13.02 6.93
N MET A 150 2.19 -14.36 6.87
CA MET A 150 0.98 -15.14 7.12
C MET A 150 0.44 -14.90 8.54
N MET A 151 1.30 -14.95 9.56
CA MET A 151 0.92 -14.71 10.95
C MET A 151 0.41 -13.29 11.16
N ALA A 152 1.15 -12.28 10.69
CA ALA A 152 0.75 -10.88 10.80
C ALA A 152 -0.56 -10.59 10.08
N ARG A 153 -0.82 -11.24 8.93
CA ARG A 153 -2.08 -11.12 8.19
C ARG A 153 -3.27 -11.63 9.00
N VAL A 154 -3.14 -12.81 9.63
CA VAL A 154 -4.21 -13.38 10.48
C VAL A 154 -4.47 -12.48 11.69
N LEU A 155 -3.43 -12.00 12.35
CA LEU A 155 -3.55 -11.08 13.48
C LEU A 155 -4.27 -9.78 13.08
N ALA A 156 -3.81 -9.15 12.00
CA ALA A 156 -4.39 -7.90 11.53
C ALA A 156 -5.87 -8.05 11.16
N LEU A 157 -6.24 -9.15 10.48
CA LEU A 157 -7.64 -9.44 10.14
C LEU A 157 -8.51 -9.58 11.39
N ASN A 158 -8.03 -10.32 12.40
CA ASN A 158 -8.78 -10.49 13.65
C ASN A 158 -8.96 -9.17 14.40
N CYS A 159 -7.92 -8.33 14.45
CA CYS A 159 -7.98 -7.02 15.11
C CYS A 159 -8.93 -6.04 14.40
N VAL A 160 -8.93 -6.01 13.07
CA VAL A 160 -9.83 -5.12 12.33
C VAL A 160 -11.27 -5.64 12.41
N ALA A 161 -11.50 -6.95 12.27
CA ALA A 161 -12.84 -7.54 12.38
C ALA A 161 -13.45 -7.41 13.79
N SER A 162 -12.64 -7.44 14.85
CA SER A 162 -13.15 -7.25 16.21
C SER A 162 -13.55 -5.80 16.49
N ALA A 163 -12.87 -4.83 15.88
CA ALA A 163 -13.32 -3.45 15.88
C ALA A 163 -14.68 -3.33 15.17
N ASP A 164 -14.89 -4.10 14.09
CA ASP A 164 -16.14 -4.07 13.33
C ASP A 164 -17.34 -4.67 14.09
N ALA A 165 -17.11 -5.71 14.88
CA ALA A 165 -18.15 -6.34 15.70
C ALA A 165 -18.62 -5.44 16.85
N GLY A 166 -17.78 -4.53 17.34
CA GLY A 166 -18.16 -3.51 18.34
C GLY A 166 -19.27 -2.58 17.84
N PHE A 167 -19.42 -2.40 16.52
CA PHE A 167 -20.47 -1.58 15.92
C PHE A 167 -21.83 -2.27 15.81
N ALA A 168 -21.87 -3.60 15.76
CA ALA A 168 -23.12 -4.33 15.49
C ALA A 168 -23.97 -4.59 16.74
N VAL A 169 -23.44 -4.28 17.93
CA VAL A 169 -24.09 -4.55 19.23
C VAL A 169 -24.39 -3.25 20.00
N SER A 170 -24.22 -2.08 19.37
CA SER A 170 -24.51 -0.76 19.96
C SER A 170 -25.74 -0.11 19.33
#